data_AF-A0A2T4X2H2-F1
#
_entry.id   AF-A0A2T4X2H2-F1
#
_cell.length_a   1.000
_cell.length_b   1.000
_cell.length_c   1.000
_cell.angle_alpha   90.00
_cell.angle_beta   90.00
_cell.angle_gamma   90.00
#
_symmetry.space_group_name_H-M   'P 1'
#
loop_
_entity.id
_entity.type
_entity.pdbx_description
1 polymer ?
#
loop_
_entity_poly.entity_id
_entity_poly.type
_entity_poly.pdbx_seq_one_letter_code
_entity_poly.pdbx_strand_id
1 'polypeptide(L)'
;SDGTRRSDGTRRSDGTRSGDGEREYPFHLYLYADYTNDSENRWETATYPNLITSAVTAAGGQDYGDYYQKEAWAAELEALLPIPGRIRLASGIQWEKHTSFDSELLQDWSLFGSHDPRRPNPRIDDGRLTSLTLRLGNTPEGRAGARPSGFGSQRAFEVRLEHSLSSTLAPEPHQPEPFSPPFQRPETLTFTKLDGEIRWSMPTFYQRRFFPNALHLTARAGITFGDLPLQRFDAIDGSLFQYSPFGVLKTRRHLPYEGDRYWLIAAEHDLQSILFERLKIRPLVDQGTGIILFATAGQSISKRRFLDYQPITSDGVHLEAGFSINRIAGIFRADVAFRMDQPGFFIGVSVPRYF
;
A
#
# COMPACT_ATOMS: atom_id res chain seq x y z
N SER A 1 -39.78 -60.08 20.76
CA SER A 1 -39.95 -60.32 19.31
C SER A 1 -41.22 -59.62 18.90
N ASP A 2 -41.21 -58.92 17.76
CA ASP A 2 -42.36 -58.23 17.13
C ASP A 2 -43.10 -57.14 17.97
N GLY A 3 -43.80 -56.17 17.36
CA GLY A 3 -43.71 -55.77 15.95
C GLY A 3 -44.95 -55.09 15.38
N THR A 4 -44.86 -53.79 15.07
CA THR A 4 -45.85 -52.97 14.27
C THR A 4 -47.22 -52.74 14.98
N ARG A 5 -48.14 -51.82 14.64
CA ARG A 5 -48.38 -50.73 13.63
C ARG A 5 -49.60 -49.88 14.16
N ARG A 6 -50.10 -48.73 13.66
CA ARG A 6 -49.85 -47.75 12.57
C ARG A 6 -50.68 -46.47 12.87
N SER A 7 -50.28 -45.28 12.37
CA SER A 7 -51.13 -44.04 12.18
C SER A 7 -51.72 -43.40 13.46
N ASP A 8 -52.11 -42.11 13.52
CA ASP A 8 -52.04 -40.95 12.60
C ASP A 8 -51.78 -39.70 13.50
N GLY A 9 -51.47 -38.47 13.06
CA GLY A 9 -51.49 -37.87 11.72
C GLY A 9 -52.05 -36.44 11.79
N THR A 10 -51.20 -35.40 11.85
CA THR A 10 -51.64 -34.00 11.74
C THR A 10 -50.54 -33.08 11.17
N ARG A 11 -50.91 -32.20 10.23
CA ARG A 11 -50.04 -31.19 9.59
C ARG A 11 -50.33 -29.79 10.13
N ARG A 12 -49.26 -29.02 10.37
CA ARG A 12 -49.08 -27.57 10.06
C ARG A 12 -47.56 -27.33 10.09
N SER A 13 -46.84 -26.89 9.06
CA SER A 13 -47.06 -25.94 7.95
C SER A 13 -46.99 -24.46 8.36
N ASP A 14 -46.00 -23.78 7.77
CA ASP A 14 -45.71 -22.34 7.73
C ASP A 14 -45.35 -21.61 9.04
N GLY A 15 -44.38 -20.69 8.92
CA GLY A 15 -43.76 -20.00 10.06
C GLY A 15 -42.43 -19.32 9.73
N THR A 16 -42.25 -18.78 8.52
CA THR A 16 -41.02 -18.08 8.12
C THR A 16 -40.79 -16.80 8.91
N ARG A 17 -39.88 -16.87 9.89
CA ARG A 17 -39.14 -15.71 10.41
C ARG A 17 -37.85 -16.17 11.09
N SER A 18 -36.81 -16.41 10.29
CA SER A 18 -35.47 -16.06 10.74
C SER A 18 -35.46 -14.53 10.90
N GLY A 19 -35.67 -14.05 12.12
CA GLY A 19 -35.34 -12.67 12.41
C GLY A 19 -33.85 -12.50 12.16
N ASP A 20 -33.48 -11.55 11.31
CA ASP A 20 -32.16 -10.95 11.40
C ASP A 20 -32.11 -10.30 12.79
N GLY A 21 -31.60 -11.07 13.77
CA GLY A 21 -31.38 -10.56 15.12
C GLY A 21 -30.50 -9.33 14.99
N GLU A 22 -30.97 -8.20 15.50
CA GLU A 22 -30.35 -6.90 15.30
C GLU A 22 -28.86 -7.02 15.68
N ARG A 23 -28.00 -6.91 14.67
CA ARG A 23 -26.55 -6.94 14.91
C ARG A 23 -26.20 -5.64 15.60
N GLU A 24 -26.23 -5.66 16.92
CA GLU A 24 -25.69 -4.60 17.74
C GLU A 24 -24.24 -4.35 17.29
N TYR A 25 -24.00 -3.15 16.77
CA TYR A 25 -22.67 -2.63 16.53
C TYR A 25 -22.34 -1.78 17.76
N PRO A 26 -21.68 -2.33 18.80
CA PRO A 26 -21.36 -1.56 19.98
C PRO A 26 -20.43 -0.39 19.62
N PHE A 27 -20.73 0.78 20.17
CA PHE A 27 -19.78 1.88 20.16
C PHE A 27 -18.60 1.54 21.07
N HIS A 28 -17.39 1.68 20.55
CA HIS A 28 -16.16 1.57 21.34
C HIS A 28 -15.35 2.85 21.18
N LEU A 29 -14.74 3.30 22.28
CA LEU A 29 -13.82 4.43 22.31
C LEU A 29 -12.52 3.97 22.94
N TYR A 30 -11.40 4.20 22.25
CA TYR A 30 -10.07 3.86 22.69
C TYR A 30 -9.21 5.12 22.75
N LEU A 31 -8.40 5.22 23.80
CA LEU A 31 -7.35 6.23 23.92
C LEU A 31 -6.01 5.50 23.88
N TYR A 32 -5.15 5.92 22.97
CA TYR A 32 -3.79 5.45 22.81
C TYR A 32 -2.81 6.59 23.09
N ALA A 33 -1.66 6.23 23.65
CA ALA A 33 -0.49 7.08 23.71
C ALA A 33 0.73 6.19 23.46
N ASP A 34 1.65 6.65 22.62
CA ASP A 34 2.87 5.92 22.29
C ASP A 34 4.09 6.85 22.21
N TYR A 35 5.25 6.23 22.35
CA TYR A 35 6.56 6.82 22.15
C TYR A 35 7.36 5.89 21.26
N THR A 36 7.99 6.46 20.24
CA THR A 36 8.85 5.74 19.29
C THR A 36 10.18 6.49 19.14
N ASN A 37 11.26 5.74 18.97
CA ASN A 37 12.59 6.26 18.66
C ASN A 37 13.30 5.22 17.81
N ASP A 38 13.12 5.31 16.49
CA ASP A 38 13.50 4.27 15.54
C ASP A 38 13.85 4.85 14.15
N SER A 39 14.39 3.98 13.30
CA SER A 39 14.85 4.29 11.94
C SER A 39 13.71 4.06 10.95
N GLU A 40 13.17 5.12 10.37
CA GLU A 40 11.94 5.11 9.57
C GLU A 40 12.20 5.29 8.08
N ASN A 41 11.36 4.69 7.24
CA ASN A 41 11.41 4.94 5.80
C ASN A 41 10.92 6.38 5.49
N ARG A 42 11.61 7.07 4.57
CA ARG A 42 11.24 8.42 4.08
C ARG A 42 9.88 8.45 3.37
N TRP A 43 9.36 7.30 2.91
CA TRP A 43 8.01 7.12 2.38
C TRP A 43 7.34 5.85 2.91
N GLU A 44 6.02 5.92 3.14
CA GLU A 44 5.18 4.75 3.43
C GLU A 44 4.92 3.93 2.15
N THR A 45 5.71 2.87 1.90
CA THR A 45 5.30 1.83 0.94
C THR A 45 4.03 1.14 1.45
N ALA A 46 3.03 1.02 0.58
CA ALA A 46 1.77 0.35 0.94
C ALA A 46 1.81 -1.16 0.66
N THR A 47 2.97 -1.72 0.28
CA THR A 47 3.02 -3.02 -0.40
C THR A 47 4.22 -3.89 -0.04
N TYR A 48 5.37 -3.31 0.32
CA TYR A 48 6.56 -4.08 0.69
C TYR A 48 6.91 -3.90 2.18
N PRO A 49 6.62 -4.87 3.06
CA PRO A 49 7.10 -4.83 4.44
C PRO A 49 8.62 -4.73 4.49
N ASN A 50 9.17 -4.00 5.47
CA ASN A 50 10.62 -3.78 5.62
C ASN A 50 11.43 -5.09 5.58
N LEU A 51 10.90 -6.20 6.12
CA LEU A 51 11.56 -7.51 6.04
C LEU A 51 11.80 -7.99 4.60
N ILE A 52 10.91 -7.67 3.65
CA ILE A 52 11.06 -8.05 2.24
C ILE A 52 12.05 -7.12 1.54
N THR A 53 12.00 -5.81 1.79
CA THR A 53 12.98 -4.87 1.22
C THR A 53 14.38 -5.18 1.73
N SER A 54 14.58 -5.31 3.05
CA SER A 54 15.86 -5.69 3.65
C SER A 54 16.36 -7.05 3.17
N ALA A 55 15.49 -8.04 2.91
CA ALA A 55 15.91 -9.33 2.35
C ALA A 55 16.41 -9.21 0.90
N VAL A 56 15.76 -8.38 0.07
CA VAL A 56 16.22 -8.10 -1.31
C VAL A 56 17.53 -7.29 -1.30
N THR A 57 17.62 -6.27 -0.46
CA THR A 57 18.83 -5.47 -0.19
C THR A 57 20.00 -6.38 0.22
N ALA A 58 19.81 -7.25 1.23
CA ALA A 58 20.84 -8.19 1.70
C ALA A 58 21.21 -9.27 0.68
N ALA A 59 20.28 -9.67 -0.20
CA ALA A 59 20.55 -10.59 -1.31
C ALA A 59 21.32 -9.94 -2.49
N GLY A 60 21.71 -8.67 -2.37
CA GLY A 60 22.48 -7.95 -3.38
C GLY A 60 21.63 -7.09 -4.34
N GLY A 61 20.32 -7.01 -4.11
CA GLY A 61 19.46 -6.05 -4.78
C GLY A 61 19.75 -4.60 -4.35
N GLN A 62 19.36 -3.66 -5.20
CA GLN A 62 19.35 -2.22 -4.87
C GLN A 62 18.37 -1.95 -3.72
N ASP A 63 18.70 -0.96 -2.88
CA ASP A 63 17.89 -0.65 -1.72
C ASP A 63 16.62 0.13 -2.09
N TYR A 64 15.49 -0.28 -1.49
CA TYR A 64 14.15 0.27 -1.76
C TYR A 64 13.73 1.33 -0.74
N GLY A 65 14.53 1.57 0.30
CA GLY A 65 14.31 2.65 1.25
C GLY A 65 15.16 3.90 0.96
N ASP A 66 14.69 5.04 1.45
CA ASP A 66 15.51 6.06 2.10
C ASP A 66 15.12 6.06 3.58
N TYR A 67 16.03 6.46 4.47
CA TYR A 67 15.87 6.35 5.92
C TYR A 67 16.13 7.67 6.65
N TYR A 68 15.47 7.86 7.79
CA TYR A 68 15.76 8.91 8.76
C TYR A 68 15.52 8.43 10.20
N GLN A 69 16.17 9.07 11.17
CA GLN A 69 15.89 8.82 12.59
C GLN A 69 14.68 9.63 13.03
N LYS A 70 13.72 8.97 13.68
CA LYS A 70 12.48 9.59 14.17
C LYS A 70 12.27 9.30 15.65
N GLU A 71 12.35 10.35 16.46
CA GLU A 71 11.94 10.37 17.87
C GLU A 71 10.55 11.03 17.95
N ALA A 72 9.52 10.29 18.33
CA ALA A 72 8.13 10.77 18.28
C ALA A 72 7.30 10.37 19.50
N TRP A 73 6.37 11.25 19.86
CA TRP A 73 5.30 11.04 20.83
C TRP A 73 3.95 11.24 20.13
N ALA A 74 3.04 10.29 20.26
CA ALA A 74 1.70 10.40 19.71
C ALA A 74 0.63 10.12 20.78
N ALA A 75 -0.53 10.78 20.63
CA ALA A 75 -1.72 10.53 21.42
C ALA A 75 -2.94 10.53 20.49
N GLU A 76 -3.73 9.45 20.52
CA GLU A 76 -4.78 9.16 19.54
C GLU A 76 -6.06 8.67 20.22
N LEU A 77 -7.21 9.18 19.76
CA LEU A 77 -8.54 8.77 20.15
C LEU A 77 -9.23 8.07 18.96
N GLU A 78 -9.44 6.76 19.04
CA GLU A 78 -10.19 5.98 18.04
C GLU A 78 -11.62 5.70 18.54
N ALA A 79 -12.61 6.02 17.71
CA ALA A 79 -14.01 5.66 17.90
C ALA A 79 -14.46 4.65 16.84
N LEU A 80 -14.87 3.46 17.27
CA LEU A 80 -15.60 2.51 16.42
C LEU A 80 -17.08 2.88 16.41
N LEU A 81 -17.59 3.27 15.25
CA LEU A 81 -18.95 3.78 15.09
C LEU A 81 -19.98 2.63 15.09
N PRO A 82 -21.17 2.83 15.68
CA PRO A 82 -22.20 1.79 15.83
C PRO A 82 -23.01 1.57 14.54
N ILE A 83 -22.32 1.36 13.42
CA ILE A 83 -22.92 1.27 12.08
C ILE A 83 -22.37 0.08 11.27
N PRO A 84 -23.16 -0.47 10.32
CA PRO A 84 -22.72 -1.53 9.44
C PRO A 84 -21.41 -1.19 8.73
N GLY A 85 -20.50 -2.16 8.69
CA GLY A 85 -19.17 -2.01 8.07
C GLY A 85 -18.02 -1.75 9.03
N ARG A 86 -18.26 -1.54 10.34
CA ARG A 86 -17.21 -1.29 11.36
C ARG A 86 -16.34 -0.07 11.02
N ILE A 87 -17.00 1.06 10.78
CA ILE A 87 -16.31 2.32 10.49
C ILE A 87 -15.58 2.82 11.73
N ARG A 88 -14.30 3.15 11.57
CA ARG A 88 -13.46 3.83 12.56
C ARG A 88 -13.32 5.30 12.20
N LEU A 89 -13.40 6.15 13.22
CA LEU A 89 -12.97 7.54 13.17
C LEU A 89 -11.89 7.73 14.22
N ALA A 90 -10.68 8.10 13.81
CA ALA A 90 -9.57 8.39 14.71
C ALA A 90 -9.11 9.84 14.57
N SER A 91 -8.70 10.43 15.69
CA SER A 91 -8.11 11.76 15.78
C SER A 91 -6.91 11.71 16.72
N GLY A 92 -5.74 12.16 16.28
CA GLY A 92 -4.54 12.11 17.10
C GLY A 92 -3.56 13.23 16.83
N ILE A 93 -2.89 13.70 17.88
CA ILE A 93 -1.81 14.67 17.82
C ILE A 93 -0.47 13.94 17.87
N GLN A 94 0.49 14.39 17.06
CA GLN A 94 1.83 13.84 16.98
C GLN A 94 2.84 14.96 17.19
N TRP A 95 3.87 14.70 18.01
CA TRP A 95 5.08 15.51 18.11
C TRP A 95 6.24 14.64 17.66
N GLU A 96 7.07 15.16 16.77
CA GLU A 96 8.12 14.39 16.11
C GLU A 96 9.40 15.23 16.02
N LYS A 97 10.54 14.59 16.24
CA LYS A 97 11.87 15.10 15.98
C LYS A 97 12.53 14.21 14.93
N HIS A 98 12.98 14.82 13.85
CA HIS A 98 13.60 14.14 12.72
C HIS A 98 15.07 14.53 12.63
N THR A 99 15.93 13.55 12.37
CA THR A 99 17.33 13.80 12.03
C THR A 99 17.79 12.90 10.88
N SER A 100 18.52 13.49 9.92
CA SER A 100 19.13 12.77 8.81
C SER A 100 20.14 11.73 9.28
N PHE A 101 20.27 10.63 8.55
CA PHE A 101 21.42 9.74 8.70
C PHE A 101 22.66 10.35 8.07
N ASP A 102 23.81 10.16 8.72
CA ASP A 102 25.09 10.31 8.04
C ASP A 102 25.29 9.16 7.03
N SER A 103 25.67 9.52 5.81
CA SER A 103 25.99 8.58 4.75
C SER A 103 27.13 7.62 5.09
N GLU A 104 28.07 8.01 5.98
CA GLU A 104 29.17 7.15 6.41
C GLU A 104 28.72 5.94 7.25
N LEU A 105 27.48 5.93 7.76
CA LEU A 105 26.91 4.83 8.55
C LEU A 105 26.25 3.74 7.70
N LEU A 106 26.13 3.93 6.38
CA LEU A 106 25.50 2.98 5.46
C LEU A 106 26.50 1.87 5.09
N GLN A 107 26.25 0.65 5.57
CA GLN A 107 27.13 -0.49 5.30
C GLN A 107 26.91 -1.03 3.87
N ASP A 108 27.92 -0.89 3.01
CA ASP A 108 27.95 -1.41 1.64
C ASP A 108 28.32 -2.91 1.62
N TRP A 109 27.32 -3.79 1.76
CA TRP A 109 27.52 -5.26 1.74
C TRP A 109 26.32 -6.02 1.17
N SER A 110 26.53 -7.31 0.87
CA SER A 110 25.49 -8.31 0.61
C SER A 110 25.92 -9.71 1.09
N LEU A 111 24.95 -10.60 1.32
CA LEU A 111 25.19 -12.00 1.72
C LEU A 111 25.95 -12.83 0.67
N PHE A 112 25.92 -12.40 -0.59
CA PHE A 112 26.47 -13.16 -1.73
C PHE A 112 27.68 -12.46 -2.38
N GLY A 113 28.19 -11.37 -1.78
CA GLY A 113 29.38 -10.64 -2.25
C GLY A 113 29.22 -9.93 -3.61
N SER A 114 28.01 -9.79 -4.13
CA SER A 114 27.71 -9.20 -5.43
C SER A 114 26.50 -8.28 -5.34
N HIS A 115 26.71 -6.97 -5.48
CA HIS A 115 25.68 -5.94 -5.48
C HIS A 115 26.14 -4.73 -6.29
N ASP A 116 25.20 -3.88 -6.70
CA ASP A 116 25.53 -2.49 -7.06
C ASP A 116 25.96 -1.73 -5.78
N PRO A 117 26.85 -0.73 -5.86
CA PRO A 117 27.17 0.14 -4.73
C PRO A 117 25.90 0.76 -4.13
N ARG A 118 25.77 0.80 -2.80
CA ARG A 118 24.60 1.40 -2.14
C ARG A 118 24.40 2.86 -2.60
N ARG A 119 23.16 3.18 -2.98
CA ARG A 119 22.74 4.56 -3.27
C ARG A 119 22.88 5.40 -1.98
N PRO A 120 23.46 6.61 -2.02
CA PRO A 120 23.50 7.48 -0.85
C PRO A 120 22.09 7.82 -0.40
N ASN A 121 21.86 7.72 0.91
CA ASN A 121 20.63 8.19 1.54
C ASN A 121 20.59 9.72 1.48
N PRO A 122 19.55 10.35 0.90
CA PRO A 122 19.46 11.80 0.83
C PRO A 122 19.18 12.39 2.21
N ARG A 123 19.74 13.58 2.44
CA ARG A 123 19.40 14.43 3.59
C ARG A 123 17.92 14.83 3.52
N ILE A 124 17.28 14.90 4.68
CA ILE A 124 15.87 15.31 4.83
C ILE A 124 15.76 16.74 5.37
N ASP A 125 14.54 17.23 5.56
CA ASP A 125 14.30 18.46 6.31
C ASP A 125 14.36 18.12 7.82
N ASP A 126 15.53 18.29 8.45
CA ASP A 126 15.82 18.01 9.87
C ASP A 126 15.11 18.97 10.83
N GLY A 127 14.81 18.54 12.07
CA GLY A 127 14.27 19.41 13.11
C GLY A 127 13.07 18.81 13.85
N ARG A 128 11.98 19.57 13.98
CA ARG A 128 10.76 19.15 14.70
C ARG A 128 9.49 19.43 13.92
N LEU A 129 8.54 18.52 14.01
CA LEU A 129 7.17 18.64 13.50
C LEU A 129 6.18 18.46 14.66
N THR A 130 5.02 19.11 14.57
CA THR A 130 3.86 18.79 15.38
C THR A 130 2.65 18.83 14.47
N SER A 131 1.90 17.73 14.37
CA SER A 131 0.80 17.57 13.44
C SER A 131 -0.48 17.08 14.12
N LEU A 132 -1.62 17.43 13.53
CA LEU A 132 -2.92 16.84 13.81
C LEU A 132 -3.24 15.85 12.70
N THR A 133 -3.57 14.61 13.07
CA THR A 133 -4.02 13.56 12.15
C THR A 133 -5.49 13.24 12.38
N LEU A 134 -6.24 13.07 11.29
CA LEU A 134 -7.60 12.55 11.26
C LEU A 134 -7.64 11.35 10.32
N ARG A 135 -8.28 10.25 10.73
CA ARG A 135 -8.42 9.03 9.93
C ARG A 135 -9.87 8.53 9.95
N LEU A 136 -10.37 8.13 8.79
CA LEU A 136 -11.70 7.55 8.60
C LEU A 136 -11.59 6.33 7.70
N GLY A 137 -12.04 5.16 8.14
CA GLY A 137 -11.94 3.94 7.34
C GLY A 137 -12.68 2.75 7.93
N ASN A 138 -12.61 1.60 7.26
CA ASN A 138 -13.15 0.32 7.76
C ASN A 138 -12.08 -0.80 7.81
N THR A 139 -10.81 -0.41 7.67
CA THR A 139 -9.63 -1.27 7.64
C THR A 139 -9.40 -1.91 9.02
N PRO A 140 -9.15 -3.23 9.13
CA PRO A 140 -9.00 -3.88 10.45
C PRO A 140 -7.74 -3.45 11.23
N GLU A 141 -6.73 -2.97 10.53
CA GLU A 141 -5.38 -2.68 11.03
C GLU A 141 -5.28 -1.20 11.47
N GLY A 142 -5.80 -0.91 12.67
CA GLY A 142 -5.78 0.45 13.24
C GLY A 142 -4.51 0.76 14.02
N ARG A 143 -3.59 1.52 13.40
CA ARG A 143 -2.53 2.34 14.05
C ARG A 143 -2.19 3.53 13.15
N ALA A 144 -1.63 4.60 13.70
CA ALA A 144 -0.96 5.61 12.90
C ALA A 144 0.17 4.98 12.04
N GLY A 145 0.24 5.34 10.76
CA GLY A 145 1.25 4.84 9.80
C GLY A 145 1.05 3.41 9.28
N ALA A 146 0.22 2.58 9.90
CA ALA A 146 0.04 1.18 9.50
C ALA A 146 -0.92 1.05 8.29
N ARG A 147 -0.41 1.25 7.06
CA ARG A 147 -1.19 0.96 5.84
C ARG A 147 -1.57 -0.53 5.80
N PRO A 148 -2.84 -0.87 5.58
CA PRO A 148 -3.39 -2.20 5.88
C PRO A 148 -2.87 -3.27 4.91
N SER A 149 -2.34 -4.37 5.45
CA SER A 149 -1.74 -5.46 4.70
C SER A 149 -2.65 -6.01 3.58
N GLY A 150 -2.03 -6.38 2.44
CA GLY A 150 -2.74 -6.70 1.20
C GLY A 150 -3.63 -7.96 1.20
N PHE A 151 -3.73 -8.66 2.34
CA PHE A 151 -4.37 -9.98 2.44
C PHE A 151 -5.78 -9.96 3.05
N GLY A 152 -6.10 -8.98 3.92
CA GLY A 152 -7.21 -9.14 4.88
C GLY A 152 -8.64 -8.78 4.44
N SER A 153 -8.86 -7.90 3.45
CA SER A 153 -10.21 -7.38 3.15
C SER A 153 -10.56 -7.34 1.67
N GLN A 154 -11.78 -7.82 1.37
CA GLN A 154 -12.43 -7.72 0.06
C GLN A 154 -13.08 -6.35 -0.20
N ARG A 155 -13.38 -5.56 0.84
CA ARG A 155 -13.96 -4.21 0.71
C ARG A 155 -13.42 -3.31 1.82
N ALA A 156 -12.37 -2.58 1.49
CA ALA A 156 -11.70 -1.65 2.40
C ALA A 156 -11.73 -0.22 1.85
N PHE A 157 -11.80 0.76 2.73
CA PHE A 157 -11.39 2.12 2.43
C PHE A 157 -10.71 2.77 3.66
N GLU A 158 -9.85 3.72 3.39
CA GLU A 158 -9.22 4.61 4.37
C GLU A 158 -9.06 6.01 3.75
N VAL A 159 -9.31 7.05 4.53
CA VAL A 159 -9.03 8.45 4.21
C VAL A 159 -8.28 9.05 5.41
N ARG A 160 -7.20 9.75 5.13
CA ARG A 160 -6.26 10.32 6.09
C ARG A 160 -6.05 11.79 5.79
N LEU A 161 -6.18 12.64 6.80
CA LEU A 161 -5.81 14.05 6.74
C LEU A 161 -4.74 14.32 7.80
N GLU A 162 -3.65 14.96 7.39
CA GLU A 162 -2.58 15.45 8.26
C GLU A 162 -2.46 16.97 8.09
N HIS A 163 -2.37 17.71 9.18
CA HIS A 163 -2.13 19.15 9.17
C HIS A 163 -1.03 19.52 10.18
N SER A 164 0.01 20.21 9.72
CA SER A 164 1.08 20.71 10.59
C SER A 164 0.59 21.86 11.46
N LEU A 165 0.65 21.71 12.78
CA LEU A 165 0.37 22.74 13.77
C LEU A 165 1.59 23.62 14.05
N SER A 166 2.79 23.04 13.97
CA SER A 166 4.08 23.73 14.10
C SER A 166 5.16 22.92 13.41
N SER A 167 6.17 23.61 12.85
CA SER A 167 7.29 22.97 12.18
C SER A 167 8.54 23.85 12.27
N THR A 168 9.64 23.26 12.71
CA THR A 168 11.00 23.80 12.59
C THR A 168 11.84 22.88 11.70
N LEU A 169 11.20 22.18 10.76
CA LEU A 169 11.88 21.31 9.80
C LEU A 169 12.59 22.18 8.75
N ALA A 170 13.92 22.07 8.67
CA ALA A 170 14.75 22.77 7.72
C ALA A 170 15.93 21.85 7.28
N PRO A 171 16.36 21.90 6.01
CA PRO A 171 17.65 21.31 5.64
C PRO A 171 18.77 21.96 6.46
N GLU A 172 19.83 21.22 6.78
CA GLU A 172 21.06 21.86 7.24
C GLU A 172 21.53 22.90 6.20
N PRO A 173 21.99 24.09 6.64
CA PRO A 173 22.50 25.10 5.73
C PRO A 173 23.86 24.68 5.17
N HIS A 174 23.84 24.01 4.01
CA HIS A 174 25.03 23.85 3.20
C HIS A 174 25.64 25.23 2.89
N GLN A 175 26.97 25.33 2.93
CA GLN A 175 27.66 26.55 2.53
C GLN A 175 27.24 26.92 1.10
N PRO A 176 26.84 28.17 0.82
CA PRO A 176 26.41 28.54 -0.51
C PRO A 176 27.58 28.46 -1.48
N GLU A 177 27.48 27.53 -2.45
CA GLU A 177 28.24 27.59 -3.70
C GLU A 177 28.24 29.04 -4.21
N PRO A 178 29.42 29.67 -4.46
CA PRO A 178 29.57 31.13 -4.46
C PRO A 178 28.81 31.89 -5.56
N PHE A 179 28.11 31.18 -6.44
CA PHE A 179 27.26 31.73 -7.51
C PHE A 179 25.84 31.14 -7.55
N SER A 180 25.42 30.41 -6.52
CA SER A 180 24.02 29.98 -6.37
C SER A 180 23.10 31.19 -6.13
N PRO A 181 22.02 31.38 -6.90
CA PRO A 181 21.04 32.43 -6.61
C PRO A 181 20.35 32.13 -5.26
N PRO A 182 19.97 33.16 -4.49
CA PRO A 182 19.43 32.98 -3.14
C PRO A 182 18.12 32.20 -3.16
N PHE A 183 18.17 30.93 -2.77
CA PHE A 183 17.00 30.07 -2.64
C PHE A 183 16.20 30.47 -1.40
N GLN A 184 15.21 31.35 -1.58
CA GLN A 184 14.28 31.75 -0.53
C GLN A 184 13.33 30.58 -0.19
N ARG A 185 13.75 29.74 0.76
CA ARG A 185 12.91 28.72 1.41
C ARG A 185 12.18 29.35 2.60
N PRO A 186 10.91 29.00 2.88
CA PRO A 186 10.29 29.36 4.15
C PRO A 186 11.00 28.68 5.33
N GLU A 187 11.24 29.42 6.41
CA GLU A 187 11.89 28.94 7.64
C GLU A 187 11.02 27.93 8.43
N THR A 188 9.71 27.90 8.14
CA THR A 188 8.73 27.00 8.78
C THR A 188 7.88 26.31 7.71
N LEU A 189 7.79 24.98 7.77
CA LEU A 189 7.07 24.18 6.78
C LEU A 189 5.62 23.92 7.23
N THR A 190 4.67 24.68 6.69
CA THR A 190 3.23 24.56 7.02
C THR A 190 2.45 23.89 5.88
N PHE A 191 1.91 22.68 6.11
CA PHE A 191 1.19 21.90 5.11
C PHE A 191 -0.14 21.31 5.61
N THR A 192 -1.00 20.98 4.65
CA THR A 192 -2.14 20.07 4.84
C THR A 192 -2.10 19.01 3.75
N LYS A 193 -2.05 17.75 4.17
CA LYS A 193 -2.04 16.56 3.33
C LYS A 193 -3.37 15.82 3.47
N LEU A 194 -3.92 15.36 2.35
CA LEU A 194 -5.11 14.51 2.30
C LEU A 194 -4.80 13.33 1.37
N ASP A 195 -4.74 12.11 1.93
CA ASP A 195 -4.56 10.87 1.17
C ASP A 195 -5.63 9.82 1.50
N GLY A 196 -5.72 8.78 0.68
CA GLY A 196 -6.68 7.71 0.88
C GLY A 196 -6.51 6.53 -0.07
N GLU A 197 -7.13 5.42 0.32
CA GLU A 197 -7.15 4.15 -0.41
C GLU A 197 -8.56 3.56 -0.44
N ILE A 198 -8.93 2.93 -1.55
CA ILE A 198 -10.13 2.10 -1.69
C ILE A 198 -9.70 0.77 -2.31
N ARG A 199 -10.04 -0.35 -1.66
CA ARG A 199 -9.86 -1.70 -2.20
C ARG A 199 -11.22 -2.39 -2.32
N TRP A 200 -11.54 -2.87 -3.51
CA TRP A 200 -12.81 -3.52 -3.83
C TRP A 200 -12.58 -4.87 -4.52
N SER A 201 -13.28 -5.90 -4.08
CA SER A 201 -13.33 -7.21 -4.69
C SER A 201 -14.79 -7.58 -4.94
N MET A 202 -15.08 -8.09 -6.14
CA MET A 202 -16.41 -8.61 -6.48
C MET A 202 -16.35 -9.81 -7.43
N PRO A 203 -17.16 -10.86 -7.19
CA PRO A 203 -17.36 -11.92 -8.16
C PRO A 203 -17.95 -11.38 -9.48
N THR A 204 -17.44 -11.84 -10.61
CA THR A 204 -17.91 -11.48 -11.95
C THR A 204 -18.71 -12.64 -12.56
N PHE A 205 -18.02 -13.55 -13.24
CA PHE A 205 -18.59 -14.69 -13.95
C PHE A 205 -18.57 -15.98 -13.13
N TYR A 206 -19.35 -16.98 -13.57
CA TYR A 206 -19.38 -18.35 -13.02
C TYR A 206 -19.46 -18.42 -11.47
N GLN A 207 -20.23 -17.53 -10.86
CA GLN A 207 -20.35 -17.30 -9.41
C GLN A 207 -20.77 -18.52 -8.57
N ARG A 208 -21.15 -19.64 -9.20
CA ARG A 208 -21.48 -20.93 -8.56
C ARG A 208 -20.29 -21.90 -8.45
N ARG A 209 -19.08 -21.50 -8.89
CA ARG A 209 -17.83 -22.24 -8.68
C ARG A 209 -17.32 -22.02 -7.26
N PHE A 210 -16.57 -23.00 -6.75
CA PHE A 210 -15.92 -22.91 -5.44
C PHE A 210 -14.96 -21.72 -5.35
N PHE A 211 -14.15 -21.51 -6.40
CA PHE A 211 -13.48 -20.24 -6.68
C PHE A 211 -14.20 -19.55 -7.85
N PRO A 212 -14.97 -18.48 -7.61
CA PRO A 212 -15.58 -17.71 -8.69
C PRO A 212 -14.54 -16.89 -9.44
N ASN A 213 -14.90 -16.40 -10.63
CA ASN A 213 -14.14 -15.31 -11.24
C ASN A 213 -14.36 -14.03 -10.44
N ALA A 214 -13.33 -13.22 -10.28
CA ALA A 214 -13.40 -11.99 -9.51
C ALA A 214 -12.67 -10.84 -10.22
N LEU A 215 -13.20 -9.63 -10.04
CA LEU A 215 -12.50 -8.38 -10.31
C LEU A 215 -12.06 -7.77 -8.97
N HIS A 216 -10.77 -7.55 -8.84
CA HIS A 216 -10.13 -6.80 -7.77
C HIS A 216 -9.73 -5.43 -8.30
N LEU A 217 -10.00 -4.39 -7.51
CA LEU A 217 -9.68 -3.00 -7.78
C LEU A 217 -8.99 -2.41 -6.54
N THR A 218 -7.92 -1.66 -6.75
CA THR A 218 -7.30 -0.81 -5.74
C THR A 218 -7.13 0.58 -6.34
N ALA A 219 -7.62 1.60 -5.65
CA ALA A 219 -7.35 3.00 -5.96
C ALA A 219 -6.65 3.65 -4.76
N ARG A 220 -5.54 4.33 -4.98
CA ARG A 220 -4.84 5.18 -4.00
C ARG A 220 -4.72 6.58 -4.57
N ALA A 221 -4.91 7.63 -3.77
CA ALA A 221 -4.66 9.00 -4.20
C ALA A 221 -4.30 9.90 -3.02
N GLY A 222 -3.55 10.96 -3.28
CA GLY A 222 -3.26 11.98 -2.29
C GLY A 222 -2.93 13.34 -2.91
N ILE A 223 -3.26 14.40 -2.17
CA ILE A 223 -3.04 15.78 -2.55
C ILE A 223 -2.56 16.59 -1.35
N THR A 224 -1.56 17.43 -1.59
CA THR A 224 -1.00 18.32 -0.58
C THR A 224 -1.11 19.79 -0.95
N PHE A 225 -1.31 20.60 0.09
CA PHE A 225 -1.35 22.06 0.07
C PHE A 225 -0.22 22.59 0.96
N GLY A 226 0.59 23.52 0.44
CA GLY A 226 1.66 24.19 1.19
C GLY A 226 2.96 23.40 1.35
N ASP A 227 3.59 23.64 2.50
CA ASP A 227 4.94 23.37 3.02
C ASP A 227 5.59 21.98 2.91
N LEU A 228 5.03 20.98 2.22
CA LEU A 228 5.37 19.55 2.45
C LEU A 228 6.90 19.24 2.53
N PRO A 229 7.42 18.75 3.66
CA PRO A 229 8.79 18.26 3.78
C PRO A 229 9.01 16.94 3.04
N LEU A 230 10.27 16.64 2.69
CA LEU A 230 10.62 15.46 1.88
C LEU A 230 10.16 14.13 2.50
N GLN A 231 10.24 14.00 3.83
CA GLN A 231 9.81 12.82 4.61
C GLN A 231 8.29 12.68 4.79
N ARG A 232 7.47 13.44 4.07
CA ARG A 232 6.00 13.29 4.03
C ARG A 232 5.45 13.08 2.62
N PHE A 233 6.33 12.98 1.63
CA PHE A 233 5.99 12.59 0.26
C PHE A 233 5.37 11.19 0.23
N ASP A 234 4.48 10.96 -0.73
CA ASP A 234 3.91 9.63 -0.97
C ASP A 234 4.62 8.90 -2.11
N ALA A 235 4.58 7.56 -2.02
CA ALA A 235 5.16 6.65 -2.99
C ALA A 235 4.07 5.87 -3.75
N ILE A 236 4.12 5.92 -5.08
CA ILE A 236 3.54 4.89 -5.95
C ILE A 236 4.57 3.77 -6.10
N ASP A 237 4.28 2.64 -5.48
CA ASP A 237 5.17 1.48 -5.44
C ASP A 237 5.46 0.90 -6.84
N GLY A 238 6.72 0.53 -7.06
CA GLY A 238 7.22 -0.14 -8.27
C GLY A 238 7.41 -1.64 -8.10
N SER A 239 8.10 -2.32 -9.02
CA SER A 239 8.56 -3.71 -8.84
C SER A 239 9.84 -3.76 -7.99
N LEU A 240 9.79 -4.46 -6.86
CA LEU A 240 10.95 -4.73 -6.02
C LEU A 240 11.77 -5.88 -6.62
N PHE A 241 12.86 -5.55 -7.33
CA PHE A 241 13.63 -6.51 -8.13
C PHE A 241 12.73 -7.27 -9.13
N GLN A 242 12.49 -8.57 -8.95
CA GLN A 242 11.56 -9.39 -9.75
C GLN A 242 10.19 -9.59 -9.07
N TYR A 243 9.99 -9.10 -7.84
CA TYR A 243 8.76 -9.26 -7.09
C TYR A 243 7.77 -8.12 -7.38
N SER A 244 6.55 -8.47 -7.82
CA SER A 244 5.55 -7.51 -8.30
C SER A 244 4.11 -7.90 -7.90
N PRO A 245 3.73 -7.76 -6.61
CA PRO A 245 2.37 -8.05 -6.13
C PRO A 245 1.30 -7.11 -6.75
N PHE A 246 0.02 -7.38 -6.47
CA PHE A 246 -1.08 -6.53 -6.90
C PHE A 246 -1.01 -5.15 -6.22
N GLY A 247 -1.23 -4.08 -7.00
CA GLY A 247 -1.25 -2.70 -6.50
C GLY A 247 0.02 -1.89 -6.73
N VAL A 248 0.98 -2.40 -7.53
CA VAL A 248 2.21 -1.69 -7.92
C VAL A 248 2.26 -1.44 -9.43
N LEU A 249 3.13 -0.53 -9.87
CA LEU A 249 3.52 -0.37 -11.27
C LEU A 249 4.67 -1.33 -11.59
N LYS A 250 4.36 -2.48 -12.20
CA LYS A 250 5.30 -3.60 -12.41
C LYS A 250 6.44 -3.24 -13.36
N THR A 251 6.23 -2.32 -14.30
CA THR A 251 7.27 -1.85 -15.22
C THR A 251 8.10 -0.70 -14.67
N ARG A 252 7.68 -0.05 -13.57
CA ARG A 252 8.52 0.89 -12.80
C ARG A 252 9.43 0.09 -11.85
N ARG A 253 10.67 -0.14 -12.25
CA ARG A 253 11.63 -0.97 -11.49
C ARG A 253 12.41 -0.17 -10.43
N HIS A 254 12.94 -0.91 -9.45
CA HIS A 254 13.93 -0.51 -8.42
C HIS A 254 13.48 0.48 -7.35
N LEU A 255 12.83 1.58 -7.71
CA LEU A 255 12.36 2.62 -6.79
C LEU A 255 10.91 2.99 -7.13
N PRO A 256 10.14 3.56 -6.19
CA PRO A 256 8.79 4.06 -6.47
C PRO A 256 8.79 5.30 -7.40
N TYR A 257 7.61 5.80 -7.76
CA TYR A 257 7.48 7.23 -8.07
C TYR A 257 7.08 7.99 -6.80
N GLU A 258 7.66 9.17 -6.58
CA GLU A 258 7.43 10.00 -5.39
C GLU A 258 6.71 11.31 -5.75
N GLY A 259 5.98 11.91 -4.79
CA GLY A 259 5.36 13.22 -5.02
C GLY A 259 4.60 13.84 -3.85
N ASP A 260 4.22 15.11 -4.06
CA ASP A 260 3.30 15.86 -3.19
C ASP A 260 1.83 15.72 -3.64
N ARG A 261 1.62 15.18 -4.85
CA ARG A 261 0.32 14.84 -5.44
C ARG A 261 0.43 13.58 -6.26
N TYR A 262 -0.41 12.59 -5.99
CA TYR A 262 -0.36 11.32 -6.70
C TYR A 262 -1.74 10.67 -6.85
N TRP A 263 -1.88 9.79 -7.83
CA TRP A 263 -2.99 8.83 -7.92
C TRP A 263 -2.53 7.53 -8.58
N LEU A 264 -3.18 6.43 -8.23
CA LEU A 264 -2.95 5.09 -8.74
C LEU A 264 -4.27 4.35 -8.79
N ILE A 265 -4.55 3.66 -9.90
CA ILE A 265 -5.67 2.73 -10.07
C ILE A 265 -5.11 1.43 -10.64
N ALA A 266 -5.24 0.35 -9.87
CA ALA A 266 -4.86 -1.01 -10.26
C ALA A 266 -6.11 -1.90 -10.36
N ALA A 267 -6.20 -2.69 -11.43
CA ALA A 267 -7.27 -3.64 -11.67
C ALA A 267 -6.71 -5.03 -11.99
N GLU A 268 -7.24 -6.07 -11.34
CA GLU A 268 -6.92 -7.48 -11.59
C GLU A 268 -8.20 -8.30 -11.75
N HIS A 269 -8.38 -8.94 -12.91
CA HIS A 269 -9.48 -9.87 -13.15
C HIS A 269 -8.97 -11.31 -13.19
N ASP A 270 -9.32 -12.12 -12.19
CA ASP A 270 -9.00 -13.55 -12.14
C ASP A 270 -9.98 -14.35 -13.03
N LEU A 271 -9.47 -14.89 -14.13
CA LEU A 271 -10.21 -15.76 -15.05
C LEU A 271 -10.25 -17.23 -14.58
N GLN A 272 -9.53 -17.57 -13.51
CA GLN A 272 -9.31 -18.94 -13.04
C GLN A 272 -8.86 -19.84 -14.22
N SER A 273 -9.16 -21.14 -14.14
CA SER A 273 -8.85 -22.16 -15.15
C SER A 273 -9.64 -22.03 -16.48
N ILE A 274 -10.55 -21.07 -16.61
CA ILE A 274 -11.61 -21.09 -17.64
C ILE A 274 -11.07 -20.98 -19.06
N LEU A 275 -9.94 -20.29 -19.29
CA LEU A 275 -9.33 -20.27 -20.62
C LEU A 275 -8.76 -21.65 -20.99
N PHE A 276 -8.08 -22.32 -20.06
CA PHE A 276 -7.52 -23.66 -20.27
C PHE A 276 -8.63 -24.71 -20.44
N GLU A 277 -9.75 -24.59 -19.73
CA GLU A 277 -10.95 -25.42 -19.94
C GLU A 277 -11.52 -25.28 -21.36
N ARG A 278 -11.67 -24.04 -21.86
CA ARG A 278 -12.16 -23.77 -23.22
C ARG A 278 -11.18 -24.29 -24.28
N LEU A 279 -9.88 -24.19 -24.02
CA LEU A 279 -8.81 -24.75 -24.86
C LEU A 279 -8.61 -26.27 -24.66
N LYS A 280 -9.35 -26.90 -23.73
CA LYS A 280 -9.28 -28.33 -23.37
C LYS A 280 -7.92 -28.81 -22.86
N ILE A 281 -7.07 -27.89 -22.34
CA ILE A 281 -5.73 -28.19 -21.82
C ILE A 281 -5.84 -28.73 -20.39
N ARG A 282 -6.32 -29.97 -20.26
CA ARG A 282 -6.63 -30.63 -18.98
C ARG A 282 -5.52 -30.50 -17.92
N PRO A 283 -4.22 -30.75 -18.20
CA PRO A 283 -3.18 -30.72 -17.16
C PRO A 283 -3.10 -29.40 -16.38
N LEU A 284 -3.40 -28.26 -17.02
CA LEU A 284 -3.41 -26.95 -16.36
C LEU A 284 -4.72 -26.71 -15.56
N VAL A 285 -5.83 -27.26 -16.02
CA VAL A 285 -7.11 -27.24 -15.29
C VAL A 285 -7.03 -28.12 -14.03
N ASP A 286 -6.48 -29.32 -14.17
CA ASP A 286 -6.34 -30.31 -13.10
C ASP A 286 -5.35 -29.84 -12.02
N GLN A 287 -4.37 -29.00 -12.39
CA GLN A 287 -3.44 -28.30 -11.48
C GLN A 287 -4.03 -27.01 -10.87
N GLY A 288 -5.24 -26.58 -11.27
CA GLY A 288 -5.85 -25.33 -10.83
C GLY A 288 -5.14 -24.05 -11.33
N THR A 289 -4.30 -24.18 -12.37
CA THR A 289 -3.59 -23.05 -12.98
C THR A 289 -4.60 -22.05 -13.53
N GLY A 290 -4.44 -20.79 -13.17
CA GLY A 290 -5.32 -19.69 -13.58
C GLY A 290 -4.63 -18.66 -14.46
N ILE A 291 -5.43 -17.84 -15.16
CA ILE A 291 -4.94 -16.61 -15.78
C ILE A 291 -5.56 -15.41 -15.07
N ILE A 292 -4.74 -14.43 -14.72
CA ILE A 292 -5.19 -13.11 -14.27
C ILE A 292 -4.87 -12.13 -15.40
N LEU A 293 -5.81 -11.26 -15.75
CA LEU A 293 -5.54 -10.08 -16.58
C LEU A 293 -5.42 -8.86 -15.66
N PHE A 294 -4.45 -7.99 -15.91
CA PHE A 294 -4.26 -6.79 -15.09
C PHE A 294 -4.01 -5.53 -15.92
N ALA A 295 -4.38 -4.40 -15.35
CA ALA A 295 -4.04 -3.08 -15.84
C ALA A 295 -3.82 -2.13 -14.66
N THR A 296 -2.77 -1.31 -14.74
CA THR A 296 -2.45 -0.31 -13.72
C THR A 296 -2.16 1.01 -14.39
N ALA A 297 -2.81 2.08 -13.92
CA ALA A 297 -2.55 3.44 -14.34
C ALA A 297 -2.23 4.30 -13.12
N GLY A 298 -1.23 5.17 -13.20
CA GLY A 298 -0.89 6.04 -12.10
C GLY A 298 -0.06 7.24 -12.52
N GLN A 299 -0.05 8.26 -11.66
CA GLN A 299 0.73 9.47 -11.85
C GLN A 299 1.19 10.02 -10.50
N SER A 300 2.45 10.42 -10.42
CA SER A 300 3.00 11.16 -9.28
C SER A 300 3.65 12.45 -9.74
N ILE A 301 3.32 13.56 -9.08
CA ILE A 301 3.76 14.91 -9.39
C ILE A 301 4.37 15.52 -8.12
N SER A 302 5.45 16.28 -8.31
CA SER A 302 5.86 17.33 -7.39
C SER A 302 6.38 18.52 -8.17
N LYS A 303 6.28 19.72 -7.58
CA LYS A 303 6.96 20.92 -8.06
C LYS A 303 8.12 21.36 -7.16
N ARG A 304 8.38 20.61 -6.08
CA ARG A 304 9.48 20.88 -5.15
C ARG A 304 10.81 20.43 -5.77
N ARG A 305 11.86 21.17 -5.40
CA ARG A 305 13.26 20.80 -5.60
C ARG A 305 13.93 20.86 -4.23
N PHE A 306 14.68 19.83 -3.89
CA PHE A 306 15.56 19.83 -2.72
C PHE A 306 16.99 19.98 -3.25
N LEU A 307 17.93 20.44 -2.42
CA LEU A 307 19.27 20.80 -2.91
C LEU A 307 20.03 19.57 -3.40
N ASP A 308 19.98 18.50 -2.61
CA ASP A 308 20.75 17.27 -2.83
C ASP A 308 19.87 16.10 -3.32
N TYR A 309 18.58 16.33 -3.54
CA TYR A 309 17.62 15.31 -3.96
C TYR A 309 16.52 15.85 -4.89
N GLN A 310 16.21 15.10 -5.94
CA GLN A 310 15.09 15.36 -6.84
C GLN A 310 14.11 14.18 -6.82
N PRO A 311 12.88 14.34 -6.27
CA PRO A 311 11.85 13.31 -6.26
C PRO A 311 11.60 12.73 -7.65
N ILE A 312 11.59 11.39 -7.74
CA ILE A 312 11.35 10.69 -9.02
C ILE A 312 9.85 10.70 -9.31
N THR A 313 9.37 11.78 -9.92
CA THR A 313 7.98 11.91 -10.41
C THR A 313 7.73 11.03 -11.63
N SER A 314 6.47 10.74 -11.97
CA SER A 314 6.14 10.16 -13.27
C SER A 314 5.98 11.27 -14.31
N ASP A 315 6.71 11.17 -15.42
CA ASP A 315 6.58 12.10 -16.54
C ASP A 315 5.29 11.82 -17.31
N GLY A 316 4.21 12.49 -16.90
CA GLY A 316 2.85 12.18 -17.34
C GLY A 316 2.22 11.00 -16.58
N VAL A 317 1.22 10.37 -17.21
CA VAL A 317 0.52 9.20 -16.66
C VAL A 317 1.25 7.94 -17.12
N HIS A 318 1.77 7.18 -16.16
CA HIS A 318 2.28 5.85 -16.40
C HIS A 318 1.09 4.89 -16.57
N LEU A 319 1.07 4.11 -17.66
CA LEU A 319 0.02 3.15 -17.98
C LEU A 319 0.63 1.82 -18.38
N GLU A 320 0.25 0.75 -17.70
CA GLU A 320 0.66 -0.62 -18.02
C GLU A 320 -0.52 -1.58 -18.02
N ALA A 321 -0.42 -2.63 -18.81
CA ALA A 321 -1.34 -3.77 -18.77
C ALA A 321 -0.61 -5.07 -19.10
N GLY A 322 -1.17 -6.19 -18.67
CA GLY A 322 -0.51 -7.47 -18.76
C GLY A 322 -1.37 -8.64 -18.36
N PHE A 323 -0.71 -9.79 -18.24
CA PHE A 323 -1.34 -11.02 -17.79
C PHE A 323 -0.40 -11.80 -16.87
N SER A 324 -0.99 -12.67 -16.07
CA SER A 324 -0.28 -13.52 -15.13
C SER A 324 -0.75 -14.95 -15.23
N ILE A 325 0.18 -15.90 -15.11
CA ILE A 325 -0.14 -17.32 -14.93
C ILE A 325 -0.05 -17.60 -13.43
N ASN A 326 -1.17 -17.97 -12.83
CA ASN A 326 -1.35 -18.13 -11.39
C ASN A 326 -1.35 -19.62 -10.98
N ARG A 327 -0.87 -19.91 -9.76
CA ARG A 327 -0.75 -21.26 -9.17
C ARG A 327 0.20 -22.20 -9.92
N ILE A 328 1.27 -21.65 -10.51
CA ILE A 328 2.41 -22.45 -10.99
C ILE A 328 3.01 -23.20 -9.80
N ALA A 329 3.09 -24.53 -9.89
CA ALA A 329 3.43 -25.42 -8.76
C ALA A 329 2.61 -25.12 -7.47
N GLY A 330 1.36 -24.67 -7.62
CA GLY A 330 0.45 -24.34 -6.52
C GLY A 330 0.70 -23.00 -5.81
N ILE A 331 1.96 -22.53 -5.74
CA ILE A 331 2.37 -21.39 -4.90
C ILE A 331 2.97 -20.18 -5.64
N PHE A 332 3.31 -20.29 -6.92
CA PHE A 332 3.89 -19.19 -7.69
C PHE A 332 2.89 -18.56 -8.65
N ARG A 333 3.01 -17.25 -8.85
CA ARG A 333 2.41 -16.51 -9.96
C ARG A 333 3.54 -15.90 -10.78
N ALA A 334 3.54 -16.12 -12.10
CA ALA A 334 4.43 -15.43 -13.03
C ALA A 334 3.67 -14.28 -13.70
N ASP A 335 4.30 -13.11 -13.80
CA ASP A 335 3.74 -11.88 -14.34
C ASP A 335 4.45 -11.47 -15.64
N VAL A 336 3.67 -11.02 -16.64
CA VAL A 336 4.18 -10.33 -17.83
C VAL A 336 3.42 -9.02 -17.98
N ALA A 337 4.11 -7.88 -17.80
CA ALA A 337 3.55 -6.54 -17.92
C ALA A 337 4.16 -5.81 -19.13
N PHE A 338 3.33 -5.05 -19.85
CA PHE A 338 3.74 -4.17 -20.94
C PHE A 338 3.34 -2.74 -20.57
N ARG A 339 4.29 -1.80 -20.71
CA ARG A 339 4.04 -0.37 -20.58
C ARG A 339 3.48 0.17 -21.90
N MET A 340 2.44 1.00 -21.78
CA MET A 340 1.60 1.45 -22.90
C MET A 340 1.78 2.94 -23.21
N ASP A 341 2.23 3.73 -22.22
CA ASP A 341 2.55 5.15 -22.42
C ASP A 341 3.97 5.37 -23.00
N GLN A 342 4.91 4.47 -22.72
CA GLN A 342 6.27 4.46 -23.26
C GLN A 342 6.74 3.02 -23.47
N PRO A 343 7.67 2.74 -24.40
CA PRO A 343 8.21 1.39 -24.63
C PRO A 343 8.84 0.80 -23.36
N GLY A 344 8.29 -0.31 -22.88
CA GLY A 344 8.81 -1.02 -21.72
C GLY A 344 8.06 -2.31 -21.45
N PHE A 345 8.74 -3.28 -20.83
CA PHE A 345 8.11 -4.51 -20.36
C PHE A 345 8.77 -5.00 -19.07
N PHE A 346 8.07 -5.85 -18.35
CA PHE A 346 8.54 -6.52 -17.15
C PHE A 346 8.09 -7.98 -17.14
N ILE A 347 8.99 -8.85 -16.69
CA ILE A 347 8.70 -10.26 -16.39
C ILE A 347 9.17 -10.49 -14.96
N GLY A 348 8.32 -11.08 -14.13
CA GLY A 348 8.64 -11.31 -12.72
C GLY A 348 7.67 -12.28 -12.05
N VAL A 349 7.69 -12.25 -10.73
CA VAL A 349 6.96 -13.18 -9.86
C VAL A 349 6.11 -12.45 -8.83
N SER A 350 5.02 -13.07 -8.43
CA SER A 350 4.14 -12.63 -7.35
C SER A 350 3.72 -13.84 -6.51
N VAL A 351 3.26 -13.58 -5.29
CA VAL A 351 2.51 -14.56 -4.50
C VAL A 351 1.05 -14.57 -4.99
N PRO A 352 0.38 -15.73 -5.10
CA PRO A 352 -1.06 -15.81 -5.33
C PRO A 352 -1.86 -15.20 -4.18
N ARG A 353 -2.95 -14.50 -4.47
CA ARG A 353 -3.98 -14.18 -3.46
C ARG A 353 -4.92 -15.37 -3.36
N TYR A 354 -4.96 -16.03 -2.21
CA TYR A 354 -5.95 -17.04 -1.87
C TYR A 354 -7.14 -16.34 -1.19
N PHE A 355 -8.36 -16.76 -1.55
CA PHE A 355 -9.64 -16.18 -1.11
C PHE A 355 -10.65 -17.29 -0.84
#